data_AF-A0A6J4CY92-F1
#
_entry.id   AF-A0A6J4CY92-F1
#
_cell.length_a   1.000
_cell.length_b   1.000
_cell.length_c   1.000
_cell.angle_alpha   90.00
_cell.angle_beta   90.00
_cell.angle_gamma   90.00
#
_symmetry.space_group_name_H-M   'P 1'
#
loop_
_entity.id
_entity.type
_entity.pdbx_description
1 polymer ?
#
loop_
_entity_poly.entity_id
_entity_poly.type
_entity_poly.pdbx_seq_one_letter_code
_entity_poly.pdbx_strand_id
1 'polypeptide(L)'
;MIEQCKNKRICIATDPDREGYAIGKMFYEKIKNVAKEVFRAEFHEITESGIIRGLENALLFENTNFNYYESFLARSVSDYYIGFSLSPYLGDCLQQRKGNSAGKYKPLA
;
A
#
# COMPACT_ATOMS: atom_id res chain seq x y z
N MET A 1 12.65 14.61 0.76
CA MET A 1 11.69 13.99 1.70
C MET A 1 12.35 12.95 2.59
N ILE A 2 13.02 11.92 2.06
CA ILE A 2 13.71 10.88 2.87
C ILE A 2 14.76 11.50 3.82
N GLU A 3 15.51 12.49 3.36
CA GLU A 3 16.52 13.17 4.19
C GLU A 3 15.93 13.90 5.40
N GLN A 4 14.68 14.36 5.32
CA GLN A 4 13.98 15.00 6.43
C GLN A 4 13.61 14.00 7.54
N CYS A 5 13.59 12.70 7.22
CA CYS A 5 13.29 11.62 8.16
C CYS A 5 14.52 11.21 9.00
N LYS A 6 15.73 11.67 8.64
CA LYS A 6 16.98 11.25 9.27
C LYS A 6 16.98 11.51 10.78
N ASN A 7 17.24 10.47 11.56
CA ASN A 7 17.28 10.48 13.03
C ASN A 7 15.99 10.98 13.73
N LYS A 8 14.84 11.01 13.03
CA LYS A 8 13.55 11.39 13.60
C LYS A 8 12.66 10.18 13.86
N ARG A 9 11.69 10.38 14.74
CA ARG A 9 10.54 9.47 14.91
C ARG A 9 9.51 9.83 13.84
N ILE A 10 9.10 8.85 13.05
CA ILE A 10 8.15 9.05 11.95
C ILE A 10 6.90 8.21 12.23
N CYS A 11 5.73 8.79 12.00
CA CYS A 11 4.46 8.08 12.08
C CYS A 11 3.86 7.99 10.67
N ILE A 12 3.52 6.78 10.23
CA ILE A 12 2.83 6.49 8.98
C ILE A 12 1.34 6.39 9.30
N ALA A 13 0.57 7.31 8.73
CA ALA A 13 -0.84 7.56 8.98
C ALA A 13 -1.68 7.19 7.74
N THR A 14 -1.51 5.97 7.23
CA THR A 14 -2.26 5.47 6.07
C THR A 14 -3.61 4.89 6.50
N ASP A 15 -4.55 4.81 5.55
CA ASP A 15 -5.87 4.22 5.81
C ASP A 15 -5.78 2.78 6.35
N PRO A 16 -6.74 2.37 7.20
CA PRO A 16 -6.77 1.06 7.84
C PRO A 16 -7.29 -0.05 6.90
N ASP A 17 -6.80 -0.07 5.66
CA ASP A 17 -7.15 -1.05 4.65
C ASP A 17 -5.91 -1.73 4.06
N ARG A 18 -6.13 -2.68 3.13
CA ARG A 18 -5.04 -3.44 2.51
C ARG A 18 -4.15 -2.57 1.62
N GLU A 19 -4.74 -1.62 0.90
CA GLU A 19 -4.00 -0.73 -0.01
C GLU A 19 -3.18 0.29 0.77
N GLY A 20 -3.77 0.92 1.78
CA GLY A 20 -3.13 1.79 2.75
C GLY A 20 -1.98 1.06 3.46
N TYR A 21 -2.17 -0.20 3.86
CA TYR A 21 -1.07 -1.00 4.40
C TYR A 21 0.08 -1.15 3.40
N ALA A 22 -0.23 -1.48 2.15
CA ALA A 22 0.79 -1.66 1.12
C ALA A 22 1.57 -0.37 0.83
N ILE A 23 0.88 0.77 0.72
CA ILE A 23 1.49 2.09 0.55
C ILE A 23 2.38 2.43 1.74
N GLY A 24 1.87 2.24 2.96
CA GLY A 24 2.61 2.46 4.20
C GLY A 24 3.89 1.62 4.26
N LYS A 25 3.81 0.34 3.88
CA LYS A 25 4.96 -0.56 3.85
C LYS A 25 5.99 -0.14 2.80
N MET A 26 5.55 0.22 1.60
CA MET A 26 6.45 0.73 0.56
C MET A 26 7.23 1.96 1.02
N PHE A 27 6.59 2.84 1.79
CA PHE A 27 7.27 4.00 2.36
C PHE A 27 8.21 3.61 3.50
N TYR A 28 7.76 2.76 4.43
CA TYR A 28 8.56 2.22 5.52
C TYR A 28 9.87 1.61 5.02
N GLU A 29 9.83 0.77 3.98
CA GLU A 29 11.02 0.14 3.39
C GLU A 29 12.06 1.17 2.91
N LYS A 30 11.62 2.34 2.45
CA LYS A 30 12.52 3.42 2.00
C LYS A 30 13.14 4.21 3.15
N ILE A 31 12.49 4.27 4.32
CA ILE A 31 12.92 5.14 5.44
C ILE A 31 13.46 4.38 6.65
N LYS A 32 13.25 3.06 6.77
CA LYS A 32 13.62 2.26 7.95
C LYS A 32 15.10 2.35 8.33
N ASN A 33 15.99 2.52 7.35
CA ASN A 33 17.45 2.62 7.57
C ASN A 33 17.94 4.05 7.88
N VAL A 34 17.04 5.05 7.79
CA VAL A 34 17.37 6.48 7.90
C VAL A 34 16.67 7.11 9.11
N ALA A 35 15.43 6.70 9.38
CA ALA A 35 14.67 7.11 10.54
C ALA A 35 15.16 6.39 11.81
N LYS A 36 14.94 7.01 12.97
CA LYS A 36 15.28 6.40 14.26
C LYS A 36 14.26 5.33 14.64
N GLU A 37 12.99 5.67 14.49
CA GLU A 37 11.85 4.80 14.80
C GLU A 37 10.72 5.12 13.82
N VAL A 38 10.04 4.09 13.32
CA VAL A 38 8.89 4.25 12.44
C VAL A 38 7.69 3.58 13.07
N PHE A 39 6.65 4.38 13.31
CA PHE A 39 5.37 3.96 13.85
C PHE A 39 4.33 3.94 12.73
N ARG A 40 3.27 3.16 12.95
CA ARG A 40 2.05 3.17 12.15
C ARG A 40 0.88 3.50 13.06
N ALA A 41 0.10 4.49 12.67
CA ALA A 41 -1.16 4.83 13.29
C ALA A 41 -2.30 4.55 12.33
N GLU A 42 -3.39 4.00 12.85
CA GLU A 42 -4.59 3.67 12.10
C GLU A 42 -5.76 4.46 12.67
N PHE A 43 -6.41 5.25 11.82
CA PHE A 43 -7.54 6.08 12.20
C PHE A 43 -8.78 5.58 11.46
N HIS A 44 -9.87 5.38 12.19
CA HIS A 44 -11.16 4.99 11.62
C HIS A 44 -12.08 6.21 11.39
N GLU A 45 -11.71 7.35 11.97
CA GLU A 45 -12.48 8.58 11.94
C GLU A 45 -11.56 9.79 11.80
N ILE A 46 -12.00 10.80 11.03
CA ILE A 46 -11.30 12.08 10.85
C ILE A 46 -11.83 13.10 11.87
N THR A 47 -11.95 12.68 13.13
CA THR A 47 -12.32 13.53 14.28
C THR A 47 -11.09 13.77 15.14
N GLU A 48 -11.04 14.88 15.88
CA GLU A 48 -9.90 15.19 16.76
C GLU A 48 -9.63 14.06 17.77
N SER A 49 -10.69 13.55 18.39
CA SER A 49 -10.61 12.41 19.32
C SER A 49 -10.16 11.12 18.63
N GLY A 50 -10.61 10.86 17.40
CA GLY A 50 -10.20 9.71 16.59
C GLY A 50 -8.71 9.76 16.23
N ILE A 51 -8.20 10.94 15.87
CA ILE A 51 -6.79 11.16 15.54
C ILE A 51 -5.91 10.97 16.78
N ILE A 52 -6.26 11.60 17.91
CA ILE A 52 -5.50 11.44 19.16
C ILE A 52 -5.42 9.96 19.55
N ARG A 53 -6.57 9.26 19.51
CA ARG A 53 -6.63 7.83 19.83
C ARG A 53 -5.76 6.99 18.91
N GLY A 54 -5.76 7.25 17.60
CA GLY A 54 -4.92 6.49 16.66
C GLY A 54 -3.43 6.74 16.87
N LEU A 55 -3.03 7.95 17.27
CA LEU A 55 -1.65 8.28 17.62
C LEU A 55 -1.21 7.62 18.93
N GLU A 56 -2.08 7.59 19.94
CA GLU A 56 -1.80 6.92 21.22
C GLU A 56 -1.66 5.41 21.06
N ASN A 57 -2.43 4.81 20.15
CA ASN A 57 -2.37 3.38 19.84
C ASN A 57 -1.37 3.03 18.72
N ALA A 58 -0.52 3.98 18.31
CA ALA A 58 0.43 3.75 17.23
C ALA A 58 1.49 2.70 17.64
N LEU A 59 1.67 1.69 16.80
CA LEU A 59 2.63 0.62 17.02
C LEU A 59 3.87 0.82 16.15
N LEU A 60 5.02 0.27 16.57
CA LEU A 60 6.17 0.16 15.67
C LEU A 60 5.75 -0.58 14.40
N PHE A 61 6.14 -0.07 13.23
CA PHE A 61 5.68 -0.60 11.94
C PHE A 61 5.96 -2.11 11.81
N GLU A 62 7.10 -2.57 12.34
CA GLU A 62 7.52 -3.98 12.37
C GLU A 62 6.57 -4.89 13.17
N ASN A 63 5.88 -4.35 14.16
CA ASN A 63 4.93 -5.06 15.01
C ASN A 63 3.49 -4.97 14.50
N THR A 64 3.29 -4.46 13.28
CA THR A 64 1.97 -4.35 12.67
C THR A 64 1.60 -5.61 11.87
N ASN A 65 0.34 -5.72 11.47
CA ASN A 65 -0.16 -6.92 10.81
C ASN A 65 0.33 -7.06 9.36
N PHE A 66 1.42 -7.79 9.18
CA PHE A 66 2.03 -8.06 7.88
C PHE A 66 1.11 -8.81 6.89
N ASN A 67 0.12 -9.56 7.38
CA ASN A 67 -0.79 -10.35 6.53
C ASN A 67 -1.63 -9.46 5.59
N TYR A 68 -1.86 -8.19 5.96
CA TYR A 68 -2.53 -7.23 5.06
C TYR A 68 -1.73 -6.99 3.79
N TYR A 69 -0.39 -6.90 3.92
CA TYR A 69 0.49 -6.74 2.77
C TYR A 69 0.53 -7.98 1.89
N GLU A 70 0.63 -9.17 2.50
CA GLU A 70 0.63 -10.42 1.74
C GLU A 70 -0.70 -10.63 1.02
N SER A 71 -1.83 -10.31 1.65
CA SER A 71 -3.15 -10.34 1.01
C SER A 71 -3.23 -9.36 -0.18
N PHE A 72 -2.68 -8.16 -0.03
CA PHE A 72 -2.59 -7.19 -1.12
C PHE A 72 -1.76 -7.74 -2.28
N LEU A 73 -0.56 -8.25 -2.00
CA LEU A 73 0.32 -8.83 -3.03
C LEU A 73 -0.33 -10.02 -3.74
N ALA A 74 -0.91 -10.96 -2.99
CA ALA A 74 -1.59 -12.12 -3.56
C ALA A 74 -2.71 -11.71 -4.52
N ARG A 75 -3.52 -10.70 -4.14
CA ARG A 75 -4.56 -10.14 -5.00
C ARG A 75 -3.97 -9.50 -6.25
N SER A 76 -2.96 -8.64 -6.12
CA SER A 76 -2.32 -7.98 -7.27
C SER A 76 -1.71 -8.97 -8.25
N VAL A 77 -1.02 -10.00 -7.74
CA VAL A 77 -0.42 -11.06 -8.57
C VAL A 77 -1.51 -11.90 -9.25
N SER A 78 -2.57 -12.26 -8.53
CA SER A 78 -3.70 -12.99 -9.09
C SER A 78 -4.40 -12.22 -10.19
N ASP A 79 -4.71 -10.94 -9.96
CA ASP A 79 -5.37 -10.07 -10.93
C ASP A 79 -4.48 -9.87 -12.17
N TYR A 80 -3.17 -9.77 -11.99
CA TYR A 80 -2.20 -9.72 -13.09
C TYR A 80 -2.18 -11.02 -13.90
N TYR A 81 -2.10 -12.18 -13.23
CA TYR A 81 -2.04 -13.47 -13.89
C TYR A 81 -3.31 -13.77 -14.70
N ILE A 82 -4.47 -13.54 -14.09
CA ILE A 82 -5.76 -13.71 -14.75
C ILE A 82 -5.88 -12.68 -15.89
N GLY A 83 -5.56 -11.41 -15.65
CA GLY A 83 -5.60 -10.36 -16.65
C GLY A 83 -4.72 -10.66 -17.86
N PHE A 84 -3.49 -11.12 -17.66
CA PHE A 84 -2.58 -11.48 -18.74
C PHE A 84 -3.06 -12.72 -19.51
N SER A 85 -3.53 -13.74 -18.80
CA SER A 85 -4.00 -14.98 -19.41
C SER A 85 -5.28 -14.79 -20.21
N LEU A 86 -6.21 -13.95 -19.72
CA LEU A 86 -7.52 -13.73 -20.34
C LEU A 86 -7.51 -12.61 -21.39
N SER A 87 -6.55 -11.66 -21.32
CA SER A 87 -6.42 -10.55 -22.27
C SER A 87 -6.41 -10.95 -23.75
N PRO A 88 -5.68 -12.00 -24.21
CA PRO A 88 -5.71 -12.39 -25.62
C PRO A 88 -7.08 -12.93 -26.03
N TYR A 89 -7.69 -13.79 -25.23
CA TYR A 89 -9.01 -14.38 -25.52
C TYR A 89 -10.12 -13.32 -25.58
N LEU A 90 -10.11 -12.35 -24.66
CA LEU A 90 -11.06 -11.23 -24.68
C LEU A 90 -10.82 -10.30 -25.86
N GLY A 91 -9.57 -10.07 -26.25
CA GLY A 91 -9.22 -9.27 -27.43
C GLY A 91 -9.76 -9.88 -28.73
N ASP A 92 -9.66 -11.20 -28.85
CA ASP A 92 -10.17 -11.95 -30.01
C ASP A 92 -11.71 -12.03 -30.01
N CYS A 93 -12.33 -12.31 -28.85
CA CYS A 93 -13.78 -12.44 -28.74
C CYS A 93 -14.54 -11.11 -28.87
N LEU A 94 -13.98 -10.00 -28.39
CA LEU A 94 -14.67 -8.71 -28.39
C LEU A 94 -14.37 -7.84 -29.64
N GLN A 95 -13.57 -8.32 -30.60
CA GLN A 95 -13.10 -7.56 -31.78
C GLN A 95 -12.58 -6.15 -31.43
N GLN A 96 -12.14 -5.93 -30.19
CA GLN A 96 -11.62 -4.64 -29.76
C GLN A 96 -10.19 -4.53 -30.25
N ARG A 97 -10.05 -3.83 -31.39
CA ARG A 97 -8.77 -3.32 -31.88
C ARG A 97 -7.96 -2.79 -30.71
N LYS A 98 -6.73 -3.30 -30.57
CA LYS A 98 -5.64 -2.82 -29.70
C LYS A 98 -5.85 -1.33 -29.35
N GLY A 99 -6.39 -1.03 -28.17
CA GLY A 99 -6.82 0.33 -27.89
C GLY A 99 -7.01 0.66 -26.42
N ASN A 100 -7.99 0.05 -25.75
CA ASN A 100 -8.43 0.57 -24.45
C ASN A 100 -8.29 -0.50 -23.35
N SER A 101 -7.05 -0.76 -22.93
CA SER A 101 -6.80 -1.52 -21.70
C SER A 101 -6.97 -0.59 -20.50
N ALA A 102 -8.13 -0.70 -19.83
CA ALA A 102 -8.40 -0.07 -18.54
C ALA A 102 -7.74 -0.81 -17.36
N GLY A 103 -6.80 -1.73 -17.62
CA GLY A 103 -6.23 -2.65 -16.62
C GLY A 103 -4.71 -2.67 -16.54
N LYS A 104 -3.99 -1.79 -17.24
CA LYS A 104 -2.53 -1.67 -17.07
C LYS A 104 -2.21 -0.92 -15.79
N TYR A 105 -2.14 -1.62 -14.65
CA TYR A 105 -1.39 -1.12 -13.50
C TYR A 105 0.09 -1.03 -13.91
N LYS A 106 0.64 0.17 -14.00
CA LYS A 106 2.08 0.36 -14.22
C LYS A 106 2.80 -0.01 -12.91
N PRO A 107 3.82 -0.88 -12.95
CA PRO A 107 4.66 -1.10 -11.78
C PRO A 107 5.38 0.23 -11.46
N LEU A 108 5.30 0.66 -10.21
CA LEU A 108 6.16 1.72 -9.67
C LEU A 108 7.57 1.16 -9.57
N ALA A 109 8.43 1.55 -10.52
CA ALA A 109 9.88 1.41 -10.43
C ALA A 109 10.46 2.35 -9.36
#